data_AF-A0A6N8BER9-F1
#
_entry.id   AF-A0A6N8BER9-F1
#
_cell.length_a   1.000
_cell.length_b   1.000
_cell.length_c   1.000
_cell.angle_alpha   90.00
_cell.angle_beta   90.00
_cell.angle_gamma   90.00
#
_symmetry.space_group_name_H-M   'P 1'
#
loop_
_entity.id
_entity.type
_entity.pdbx_description
1 polymer ?
#
loop_
_entity_poly.entity_id
_entity_poly.type
_entity_poly.pdbx_seq_one_letter_code
_entity_poly.pdbx_strand_id
1 'polypeptide(L)'
;MRQEPGREYVLRQGLRGTREEAAEALEYLEKDELSLTPALLHELLCLLQEREKDLHMRAAVLVARKAPEYLAENPHITHLLAGLAQWPSEAELRYELIIALAAIPEKKQQFHLPLCPDRDKVVSFLKRESETGPLLSFLQVSFYRWQPDVDDTSDLKWMLQVLRTCLEGAQDAHAKMTLGSGEAKQLFLSRALLDVIADEAYEAAANSMVSCLRGPGGDHRLEEMEEYLSDHRLGSKVLEILARSPGSLALTVEDGIPGWCRQAECTPEVMRKICLGIRAADQALATLVKQYRNLATNDEVAAGECHKLLEPVIDRLTFYLPLK
;
A
#
# COMPACT_ATOMS: atom_id res chain seq x y z
N MET A 1 -47.85 -23.38 22.77
CA MET A 1 -46.70 -23.63 21.86
C MET A 1 -45.60 -22.66 22.26
N ARG A 2 -44.53 -23.14 22.90
CA ARG A 2 -43.35 -22.30 23.17
C ARG A 2 -42.63 -22.16 21.83
N GLN A 3 -42.52 -20.94 21.31
CA GLN A 3 -41.65 -20.67 20.18
C GLN A 3 -40.23 -21.03 20.61
N GLU A 4 -39.59 -21.94 19.89
CA GLU A 4 -38.16 -22.18 20.06
C GLU A 4 -37.43 -20.84 19.87
N PRO A 5 -36.48 -20.48 20.76
CA PRO A 5 -35.67 -19.30 20.53
C PRO A 5 -34.99 -19.45 19.16
N GLY A 6 -35.15 -18.45 18.29
CA GLY A 6 -34.50 -18.46 16.99
C GLY A 6 -32.99 -18.66 17.14
N ARG A 7 -32.36 -19.37 16.20
CA ARG A 7 -30.92 -19.72 16.25
C ARG A 7 -30.02 -18.52 16.57
N GLU A 8 -30.33 -17.35 16.01
CA GLU A 8 -29.63 -16.09 16.31
C GLU A 8 -29.68 -15.71 17.79
N TYR A 9 -30.82 -15.88 18.47
CA TYR A 9 -30.94 -15.60 19.89
C TYR A 9 -30.05 -16.53 20.72
N VAL A 10 -30.02 -17.82 20.39
CA VAL A 10 -29.18 -18.80 21.09
C VAL A 10 -27.70 -18.45 20.94
N LEU A 11 -27.25 -18.13 19.72
CA LEU A 11 -25.87 -17.72 19.46
C LEU A 11 -25.50 -16.44 20.22
N ARG A 12 -26.38 -15.44 20.25
CA ARG A 12 -26.15 -14.21 21.02
C ARG A 12 -26.06 -14.45 22.52
N GLN A 13 -26.88 -15.33 23.07
CA GLN A 13 -26.78 -15.71 24.48
C GLN A 13 -25.48 -16.47 24.74
N GLY A 14 -25.08 -17.38 23.85
CA GLY A 14 -23.81 -18.10 23.95
C GLY A 14 -22.60 -17.17 23.95
N LEU A 15 -22.54 -16.20 23.02
CA LEU A 15 -21.46 -15.20 22.98
C LEU A 15 -21.39 -14.31 24.22
N ARG A 16 -22.49 -14.11 24.95
CA ARG A 16 -22.55 -13.35 26.21
C ARG A 16 -22.39 -14.22 27.46
N GLY A 17 -22.33 -15.53 27.28
CA GLY A 17 -22.38 -16.51 28.34
C GLY A 17 -21.03 -16.70 29.01
N THR A 18 -20.85 -17.89 29.55
CA THR A 18 -19.56 -18.39 30.04
C THR A 18 -18.55 -18.53 28.89
N ARG A 19 -17.27 -18.65 29.24
CA ARG A 19 -16.19 -18.92 28.27
C ARG A 19 -16.50 -20.12 27.37
N GLU A 20 -17.04 -21.19 27.93
CA GLU A 20 -17.37 -22.43 27.22
C GLU A 20 -18.51 -22.17 26.23
N GLU A 21 -19.58 -21.49 26.66
CA GLU A 21 -20.70 -21.11 25.80
C GLU A 21 -20.28 -20.16 24.67
N ALA A 22 -19.37 -19.22 24.95
CA ALA A 22 -18.81 -18.33 23.93
C ALA A 22 -17.93 -19.09 22.93
N ALA A 23 -17.11 -20.04 23.41
CA ALA A 23 -16.27 -20.86 22.55
C ALA A 23 -17.10 -21.75 21.61
N GLU A 24 -18.19 -22.33 22.09
CA GLU A 24 -19.14 -23.13 21.30
C GLU A 24 -19.89 -22.26 20.30
N ALA A 25 -20.35 -21.07 20.70
CA ALA A 25 -21.02 -20.14 19.80
C ALA A 25 -20.10 -19.66 18.66
N LEU A 26 -18.83 -19.38 18.96
CA LEU A 26 -17.82 -19.03 17.94
C LEU A 26 -17.55 -20.21 17.00
N GLU A 27 -17.42 -21.44 17.53
CA GLU A 27 -17.21 -22.65 16.71
C GLU A 27 -18.39 -22.88 15.75
N TYR A 28 -19.60 -22.64 16.24
CA TYR A 28 -20.79 -22.72 15.41
C TYR A 28 -20.78 -21.66 14.30
N LEU A 29 -20.43 -20.40 14.63
CA LEU A 29 -20.31 -19.32 13.64
C LEU A 29 -19.20 -19.54 12.61
N GLU A 30 -18.11 -20.22 12.99
CA GLU A 30 -17.01 -20.60 12.07
C GLU A 30 -17.47 -21.65 11.05
N LYS A 31 -18.28 -22.62 11.48
CA LYS A 31 -18.73 -23.76 10.65
C LYS A 31 -19.96 -23.45 9.79
N ASP A 32 -20.83 -22.55 10.25
CA ASP A 32 -22.10 -22.28 9.57
C ASP A 32 -21.93 -21.18 8.49
N GLU A 33 -22.63 -21.33 7.35
CA GLU A 33 -22.69 -20.34 6.27
C GLU A 33 -23.54 -19.12 6.63
N LEU A 34 -24.08 -19.09 7.86
CA LEU A 34 -24.81 -17.97 8.42
C LEU A 34 -24.07 -16.64 8.22
N SER A 35 -24.77 -15.73 7.56
CA SER A 35 -24.38 -14.32 7.45
C SER A 35 -24.42 -13.66 8.83
N LEU A 36 -23.41 -12.83 9.13
CA LEU A 36 -23.39 -12.08 10.38
C LEU A 36 -24.49 -11.02 10.38
N THR A 37 -25.51 -11.22 11.20
CA THR A 37 -26.51 -10.16 11.45
C THR A 37 -25.85 -9.01 12.22
N PRO A 38 -26.39 -7.78 12.14
CA PRO A 38 -25.88 -6.65 12.92
C PRO A 38 -25.85 -6.93 14.43
N ALA A 39 -26.78 -7.74 14.93
CA ALA A 39 -26.84 -8.11 16.33
C ALA A 39 -25.71 -9.09 16.72
N LEU A 40 -25.43 -10.10 15.89
CA LEU A 40 -24.30 -11.01 16.12
C LEU A 40 -22.96 -10.29 16.00
N LEU A 41 -22.83 -9.41 14.99
CA LEU A 41 -21.63 -8.59 14.82
C LEU A 41 -21.38 -7.73 16.06
N HIS A 42 -22.42 -7.10 16.63
CA HIS A 42 -22.28 -6.34 17.87
C HIS A 42 -21.73 -7.19 19.02
N GLU A 43 -22.22 -8.42 19.22
CA GLU A 43 -21.70 -9.29 20.28
C GLU A 43 -20.23 -9.68 20.03
N LEU A 44 -19.85 -9.96 18.78
CA LEU A 44 -18.45 -10.23 18.42
C LEU A 44 -17.55 -9.03 18.70
N LEU A 45 -18.01 -7.81 18.41
CA LEU A 45 -17.26 -6.59 18.71
C LEU A 45 -17.11 -6.35 20.22
N CYS A 46 -18.09 -6.76 21.03
CA CYS A 46 -17.96 -6.75 22.49
C CYS A 46 -16.87 -7.72 22.96
N LEU A 47 -16.80 -8.93 22.38
CA LEU A 47 -15.76 -9.92 22.69
C LEU A 47 -14.34 -9.44 22.33
N LEU A 48 -14.19 -8.57 21.31
CA LEU A 48 -12.90 -7.94 21.01
C LEU A 48 -12.38 -7.03 22.13
N GLN A 49 -13.25 -6.57 23.03
CA GLN A 49 -12.86 -5.73 24.16
C GLN A 49 -12.45 -6.57 25.38
N GLU A 50 -12.70 -7.87 25.35
CA GLU A 50 -12.38 -8.76 26.45
C GLU A 50 -10.89 -9.16 26.46
N ARG A 51 -10.37 -9.44 27.65
CA ARG A 51 -8.94 -9.75 27.88
C ARG A 51 -8.58 -11.21 27.64
N GLU A 52 -9.55 -12.05 27.32
CA GLU A 52 -9.31 -13.46 27.06
C GLU A 52 -8.77 -13.68 25.64
N LYS A 53 -7.48 -14.02 25.55
CA LYS A 53 -6.72 -14.01 24.30
C LYS A 53 -7.32 -14.88 23.18
N ASP A 54 -7.79 -16.08 23.50
CA ASP A 54 -8.24 -17.03 22.47
C ASP A 54 -9.60 -16.65 21.89
N LEU A 55 -10.58 -16.31 22.74
CA LEU A 55 -11.93 -15.92 22.30
C LEU A 55 -11.88 -14.62 21.50
N HIS A 56 -11.10 -13.65 21.97
CA HIS A 56 -10.83 -12.40 21.29
C HIS A 56 -10.31 -12.64 19.87
N MET A 57 -9.27 -13.47 19.71
CA MET A 57 -8.66 -13.71 18.41
C MET A 57 -9.60 -14.45 17.45
N ARG A 58 -10.39 -15.41 17.94
CA ARG A 58 -11.42 -16.08 17.13
C ARG A 58 -12.50 -15.10 16.66
N ALA A 59 -12.97 -14.22 17.55
CA ALA A 59 -13.90 -13.16 17.19
C ALA A 59 -13.30 -12.21 16.13
N ALA A 60 -12.02 -11.83 16.28
CA ALA A 60 -11.31 -10.98 15.32
C ALA A 60 -11.27 -11.62 13.92
N VAL A 61 -10.90 -12.90 13.84
CA VAL A 61 -10.88 -13.66 12.57
C VAL A 61 -12.28 -13.72 11.95
N LEU A 62 -13.31 -14.01 12.74
CA LEU A 62 -14.70 -14.07 12.25
C LEU A 62 -15.18 -12.73 11.69
N VAL A 63 -14.94 -11.63 12.41
CA VAL A 63 -15.31 -10.28 11.95
C VAL A 63 -14.58 -9.95 10.65
N ALA A 64 -13.28 -10.23 10.56
CA ALA A 64 -12.50 -9.98 9.35
C ALA A 64 -12.97 -10.80 8.15
N ARG A 65 -13.32 -12.07 8.35
CA ARG A 65 -13.75 -12.96 7.26
C ARG A 65 -15.17 -12.68 6.78
N LYS A 66 -16.10 -12.47 7.72
CA LYS A 66 -17.54 -12.45 7.42
C LYS A 66 -18.11 -11.03 7.29
N ALA A 67 -17.40 -9.99 7.71
CA ALA A 67 -17.85 -8.60 7.59
C ALA A 67 -16.76 -7.63 7.05
N PRO A 68 -16.06 -7.95 5.95
CA PRO A 68 -15.02 -7.07 5.40
C PRO A 68 -15.57 -5.72 4.93
N GLU A 69 -16.84 -5.66 4.47
CA GLU A 69 -17.51 -4.42 4.07
C GLU A 69 -17.74 -3.50 5.29
N TYR A 70 -18.16 -4.07 6.42
CA TYR A 70 -18.28 -3.33 7.68
C TYR A 70 -16.92 -2.75 8.12
N LEU A 71 -15.85 -3.53 8.00
CA LEU A 71 -14.49 -3.08 8.33
C LEU A 71 -14.01 -1.95 7.41
N ALA A 72 -14.36 -1.98 6.13
CA ALA A 72 -14.05 -0.90 5.19
C ALA A 72 -14.71 0.43 5.58
N GLU A 73 -15.87 0.38 6.23
CA GLU A 73 -16.61 1.55 6.71
C GLU A 73 -16.22 1.98 8.14
N ASN A 74 -15.60 1.08 8.93
CA ASN A 74 -15.28 1.30 10.34
C ASN A 74 -13.76 1.25 10.60
N PRO A 75 -13.01 2.33 10.29
CA PRO A 75 -11.55 2.34 10.32
C PRO A 75 -10.96 2.10 11.72
N HIS A 76 -11.68 2.47 12.78
CA HIS A 76 -11.24 2.25 14.17
C HIS A 76 -11.19 0.75 14.51
N ILE A 77 -12.15 -0.05 14.04
CA ILE A 77 -12.13 -1.51 14.22
C ILE A 77 -11.02 -2.12 13.37
N THR A 78 -10.89 -1.70 12.11
CA THR A 78 -9.81 -2.18 11.24
C THR A 78 -8.42 -1.88 11.81
N HIS A 79 -8.25 -0.72 12.45
CA HIS A 79 -7.02 -0.37 13.15
C HIS A 79 -6.77 -1.27 14.37
N LEU A 80 -7.81 -1.56 15.17
CA LEU A 80 -7.73 -2.51 16.27
C LEU A 80 -7.29 -3.90 15.77
N LEU A 81 -7.95 -4.42 14.74
CA LEU A 81 -7.64 -5.73 14.17
C LEU A 81 -6.24 -5.79 13.57
N ALA A 82 -5.80 -4.72 12.89
CA ALA A 82 -4.43 -4.61 12.41
C ALA A 82 -3.41 -4.65 13.55
N GLY A 83 -3.66 -3.94 14.66
CA GLY A 83 -2.80 -3.96 15.83
C GLY A 83 -2.68 -5.36 16.46
N LEU A 84 -3.78 -6.12 16.52
CA LEU A 84 -3.77 -7.52 16.97
C LEU A 84 -2.96 -8.42 16.04
N ALA A 85 -3.11 -8.24 14.73
CA ALA A 85 -2.38 -8.98 13.72
C ALA A 85 -0.86 -8.65 13.74
N GLN A 86 -0.48 -7.44 14.14
CA GLN A 86 0.92 -7.01 14.23
C GLN A 86 1.61 -7.48 15.51
N TRP A 87 0.86 -7.72 16.58
CA TRP A 87 1.44 -8.13 17.85
C TRP A 87 2.07 -9.53 17.75
N PRO A 88 3.29 -9.73 18.29
CA PRO A 88 4.01 -10.99 18.13
C PRO A 88 3.27 -12.13 18.81
N SER A 89 2.90 -13.13 18.03
CA SER A 89 2.28 -14.38 18.47
C SER A 89 2.46 -15.43 17.38
N GLU A 90 2.76 -16.67 17.76
CA GLU A 90 2.86 -17.80 16.82
C GLU A 90 1.52 -18.52 16.63
N ALA A 91 0.42 -17.95 17.14
CA ALA A 91 -0.90 -18.55 17.03
C ALA A 91 -1.39 -18.61 15.58
N GLU A 92 -1.88 -19.77 15.14
CA GLU A 92 -2.52 -19.97 13.82
C GLU A 92 -3.61 -18.91 13.54
N LEU A 93 -4.41 -18.59 14.57
CA LEU A 93 -5.45 -17.55 14.49
C LEU A 93 -4.92 -16.16 14.10
N ARG A 94 -3.67 -15.81 14.46
CA ARG A 94 -3.08 -14.54 14.05
C ARG A 94 -2.83 -14.53 12.54
N TYR A 95 -2.27 -15.60 12.00
CA TYR A 95 -2.04 -15.69 10.57
C TYR A 95 -3.34 -15.75 9.77
N GLU A 96 -4.36 -16.42 10.32
CA GLU A 96 -5.71 -16.39 9.76
C GLU A 96 -6.29 -14.97 9.72
N LEU A 97 -6.09 -14.19 10.79
CA LEU A 97 -6.49 -12.79 10.84
C LEU A 97 -5.73 -11.96 9.80
N ILE A 98 -4.42 -12.15 9.68
CA ILE A 98 -3.59 -11.48 8.65
C ILE A 98 -4.17 -11.77 7.27
N ILE A 99 -4.42 -13.03 6.91
CA ILE A 99 -5.02 -13.36 5.60
C ILE A 99 -6.39 -12.69 5.43
N ALA A 100 -7.24 -12.73 6.46
CA ALA A 100 -8.58 -12.15 6.38
C ALA A 100 -8.56 -10.62 6.18
N LEU A 101 -7.58 -9.91 6.77
CA LEU A 101 -7.43 -8.47 6.60
C LEU A 101 -7.08 -8.06 5.16
N ALA A 102 -6.51 -8.98 4.36
CA ALA A 102 -6.23 -8.70 2.94
C ALA A 102 -7.51 -8.58 2.09
N ALA A 103 -8.64 -9.09 2.56
CA ALA A 103 -9.93 -8.95 1.87
C ALA A 103 -10.52 -7.53 1.96
N ILE A 104 -9.99 -6.69 2.86
CA ILE A 104 -10.39 -5.29 2.98
C ILE A 104 -9.79 -4.51 1.79
N PRO A 105 -10.53 -3.58 1.15
CA PRO A 105 -9.96 -2.76 0.09
C PRO A 105 -8.69 -2.03 0.54
N GLU A 106 -7.63 -2.04 -0.29
CA GLU A 106 -6.29 -1.51 0.05
C GLU A 106 -6.31 -0.10 0.67
N LYS A 107 -7.14 0.80 0.13
CA LYS A 107 -7.30 2.19 0.64
C LYS A 107 -7.83 2.25 2.07
N LYS A 108 -8.39 1.15 2.59
CA LYS A 108 -8.97 1.02 3.93
C LYS A 108 -8.17 0.06 4.81
N GLN A 109 -7.30 -0.78 4.25
CA GLN A 109 -6.43 -1.66 5.00
C GLN A 109 -5.55 -0.85 5.96
N GLN A 110 -5.43 -1.32 7.20
CA GLN A 110 -4.59 -0.70 8.25
C GLN A 110 -3.38 -1.54 8.62
N PHE A 111 -3.31 -2.79 8.15
CA PHE A 111 -2.19 -3.67 8.42
C PHE A 111 -0.95 -3.21 7.67
N HIS A 112 0.12 -2.97 8.42
CA HIS A 112 1.40 -2.52 7.89
C HIS A 112 2.47 -3.54 8.27
N LEU A 113 3.01 -4.22 7.27
CA LEU A 113 3.84 -5.41 7.45
C LEU A 113 5.20 -5.11 8.15
N PRO A 114 5.93 -4.02 7.83
CA PRO A 114 7.11 -3.58 8.58
C PRO A 114 6.96 -3.44 10.10
N LEU A 115 5.75 -3.11 10.59
CA LEU A 115 5.49 -2.95 12.03
C LEU A 115 5.39 -4.28 12.80
N CYS A 116 5.37 -5.42 12.11
CA CYS A 116 5.40 -6.74 12.74
C CYS A 116 6.82 -7.03 13.26
N PRO A 117 7.04 -7.27 14.57
CA PRO A 117 8.36 -7.61 15.10
C PRO A 117 8.96 -8.90 14.50
N ASP A 118 8.09 -9.79 14.03
CA ASP A 118 8.43 -11.06 13.38
C ASP A 118 8.02 -11.08 11.90
N ARG A 119 8.11 -9.93 11.22
CA ARG A 119 7.75 -9.75 9.81
C ARG A 119 8.28 -10.84 8.87
N ASP A 120 9.49 -11.35 9.08
CA ASP A 120 10.06 -12.43 8.27
C ASP A 120 9.31 -13.77 8.44
N LYS A 121 8.82 -14.05 9.66
CA LYS A 121 7.98 -15.24 9.93
C LYS A 121 6.63 -15.09 9.23
N VAL A 122 6.03 -13.90 9.27
CA VAL A 122 4.76 -13.61 8.57
C VAL A 122 4.91 -13.78 7.06
N VAL A 123 5.98 -13.23 6.46
CA VAL A 123 6.26 -13.40 5.03
C VAL A 123 6.47 -14.88 4.68
N SER A 124 7.25 -15.60 5.48
CA SER A 124 7.51 -17.02 5.27
C SER A 124 6.24 -17.86 5.35
N PHE A 125 5.36 -17.55 6.31
CA PHE A 125 4.05 -18.17 6.43
C PHE A 125 3.19 -17.92 5.18
N LEU A 126 3.03 -16.65 4.77
CA LEU A 126 2.19 -16.31 3.61
C LEU A 126 2.71 -16.97 2.32
N LYS A 127 4.03 -17.03 2.12
CA LYS A 127 4.63 -17.75 0.99
C LYS A 127 4.35 -19.25 1.05
N ARG A 128 4.49 -19.88 2.23
CA ARG A 128 4.24 -21.32 2.42
C ARG A 128 2.79 -21.70 2.14
N GLU A 129 1.85 -20.87 2.59
CA GLU A 129 0.40 -21.10 2.36
C GLU A 129 -0.06 -20.65 0.96
N SER A 130 0.87 -20.26 0.07
CA SER A 130 0.57 -19.76 -1.28
C SER A 130 -0.34 -18.52 -1.30
N GLU A 131 -0.25 -17.67 -0.27
CA GLU A 131 -1.00 -16.42 -0.14
C GLU A 131 -0.23 -15.23 -0.75
N THR A 132 0.22 -15.40 -1.99
CA THR A 132 0.99 -14.39 -2.74
C THR A 132 0.19 -13.09 -2.93
N GLY A 133 -1.11 -13.20 -3.23
CA GLY A 133 -1.99 -12.04 -3.40
C GLY A 133 -2.08 -11.17 -2.15
N PRO A 134 -2.47 -11.73 -0.99
CA PRO A 134 -2.42 -11.04 0.30
C PRO A 134 -1.06 -10.40 0.61
N LEU A 135 0.04 -11.13 0.40
CA LEU A 135 1.39 -10.58 0.62
C LEU A 135 1.67 -9.35 -0.25
N LEU A 136 1.35 -9.40 -1.55
CA LEU A 136 1.54 -8.26 -2.46
C LEU A 136 0.65 -7.08 -2.09
N SER A 137 -0.61 -7.31 -1.69
CA SER A 137 -1.53 -6.26 -1.22
C SER A 137 -0.97 -5.56 0.03
N PHE A 138 -0.44 -6.31 1.00
CA PHE A 138 0.20 -5.72 2.18
C PHE A 138 1.48 -4.96 1.87
N LEU A 139 2.29 -5.45 0.92
CA LEU A 139 3.47 -4.72 0.44
C LEU A 139 3.06 -3.40 -0.21
N GLN A 140 2.10 -3.43 -1.12
CA GLN A 140 1.57 -2.24 -1.80
C GLN A 140 1.09 -1.18 -0.78
N VAL A 141 0.26 -1.58 0.20
CA VAL A 141 -0.19 -0.67 1.27
C VAL A 141 0.97 -0.16 2.11
N SER A 142 1.95 -1.00 2.39
CA SER A 142 3.14 -0.62 3.17
C SER A 142 4.02 0.37 2.41
N PHE A 143 4.22 0.19 1.10
CA PHE A 143 4.93 1.14 0.25
C PHE A 143 4.21 2.49 0.16
N TYR A 144 2.88 2.50 -0.02
CA TYR A 144 2.10 3.74 -0.06
C TYR A 144 2.14 4.54 1.25
N ARG A 145 2.31 3.85 2.38
CA ARG A 145 2.38 4.47 3.71
C ARG A 145 3.77 4.91 4.10
N TRP A 146 4.80 4.26 3.55
CA TRP A 146 6.19 4.56 3.86
C TRP A 146 6.54 5.99 3.46
N GLN A 147 7.12 6.74 4.38
CA GLN A 147 7.55 8.12 4.17
C GLN A 147 9.03 8.28 4.52
N PRO A 148 9.83 8.93 3.65
CA PRO A 148 11.27 9.10 3.88
C PRO A 148 11.61 9.93 5.13
N ASP A 149 10.68 10.77 5.59
CA ASP A 149 10.85 11.66 6.74
C ASP A 149 10.55 10.99 8.09
N VAL A 150 9.83 9.86 8.08
CA VAL A 150 9.28 9.21 9.28
C VAL A 150 9.84 7.82 9.47
N ASP A 151 9.96 7.07 8.38
CA ASP A 151 10.26 5.64 8.39
C ASP A 151 11.72 5.35 8.06
N ASP A 152 12.22 4.20 8.52
CA ASP A 152 13.58 3.78 8.24
C ASP A 152 13.73 3.31 6.78
N THR A 153 14.81 3.73 6.13
CA THR A 153 15.21 3.26 4.79
C THR A 153 15.53 1.76 4.82
N SER A 154 15.95 1.20 5.96
CA SER A 154 16.15 -0.25 6.12
C SER A 154 14.86 -1.05 5.92
N ASP A 155 13.71 -0.50 6.31
CA ASP A 155 12.40 -1.12 6.11
C ASP A 155 11.98 -1.07 4.64
N LEU A 156 12.29 0.02 3.94
CA LEU A 156 12.07 0.11 2.49
C LEU A 156 12.90 -0.95 1.74
N LYS A 157 14.20 -1.06 2.04
CA LYS A 157 15.08 -2.09 1.44
C LYS A 157 14.55 -3.50 1.72
N TRP A 158 14.10 -3.75 2.94
CA TRP A 158 13.47 -5.03 3.30
C TRP A 158 12.21 -5.30 2.47
N MET A 159 11.29 -4.34 2.35
CA MET A 159 10.07 -4.50 1.54
C MET A 159 10.38 -4.74 0.06
N LEU A 160 11.37 -4.05 -0.52
CA LEU A 160 11.83 -4.26 -1.90
C LEU A 160 12.38 -5.68 -2.10
N GLN A 161 13.15 -6.18 -1.13
CA GLN A 161 13.66 -7.56 -1.14
C GLN A 161 12.53 -8.58 -1.05
N VAL A 162 11.52 -8.34 -0.22
CA VAL A 162 10.34 -9.21 -0.12
C VAL A 162 9.56 -9.21 -1.44
N LEU A 163 9.33 -8.05 -2.05
CA LEU A 163 8.63 -7.92 -3.34
C LEU A 163 9.33 -8.75 -4.43
N ARG A 164 10.64 -8.58 -4.58
CA ARG A 164 11.46 -9.32 -5.55
C ARG A 164 11.35 -10.83 -5.36
N THR A 165 11.61 -11.31 -4.14
CA THR A 165 11.58 -12.74 -3.82
C THR A 165 10.17 -13.34 -3.79
N CYS A 166 9.12 -12.52 -3.69
CA CYS A 166 7.74 -12.96 -3.78
C CYS A 166 7.41 -13.40 -5.21
N LEU A 167 7.87 -12.63 -6.20
CA LEU A 167 7.54 -12.85 -7.60
C LEU A 167 8.44 -13.87 -8.31
N GLU A 168 9.71 -13.97 -7.91
CA GLU A 168 10.64 -15.00 -8.42
C GLU A 168 10.11 -16.44 -8.17
N GLY A 169 9.37 -16.65 -7.07
CA GLY A 169 8.76 -17.94 -6.71
C GLY A 169 7.32 -18.16 -7.16
N ALA A 170 6.71 -17.19 -7.87
CA ALA A 170 5.26 -17.13 -8.08
C ALA A 170 4.79 -17.55 -9.50
N GLN A 171 5.59 -18.32 -10.25
CA GLN A 171 5.26 -18.65 -11.66
C GLN A 171 3.89 -19.34 -11.85
N ASP A 172 3.44 -20.10 -10.84
CA ASP A 172 2.15 -20.81 -10.81
C ASP A 172 1.16 -20.24 -9.79
N ALA A 173 1.49 -19.11 -9.16
CA ALA A 173 0.63 -18.50 -8.14
C ALA A 173 -0.61 -17.85 -8.78
N HIS A 174 -1.70 -17.82 -8.02
CA HIS A 174 -2.96 -17.21 -8.43
C HIS A 174 -3.52 -16.35 -7.29
N ALA A 175 -4.09 -15.21 -7.61
CA ALA A 175 -4.83 -14.41 -6.64
C ALA A 175 -6.23 -15.01 -6.47
N LYS A 176 -6.69 -15.10 -5.22
CA LYS A 176 -8.06 -15.49 -4.87
C LYS A 176 -8.98 -14.30 -5.08
N MET A 177 -10.03 -14.48 -5.86
CA MET A 177 -11.08 -13.49 -6.09
C MET A 177 -12.41 -14.10 -5.69
N THR A 178 -13.18 -13.38 -4.87
CA THR A 178 -14.53 -13.80 -4.52
C THR A 178 -15.52 -13.00 -5.37
N LEU A 179 -16.22 -13.66 -6.29
CA LEU A 179 -17.28 -13.06 -7.09
C LEU A 179 -18.64 -13.47 -6.52
N GLY A 180 -19.49 -12.47 -6.28
CA GLY A 180 -20.86 -12.67 -5.79
C GLY A 180 -21.24 -11.66 -4.71
N SER A 181 -22.52 -11.32 -4.63
CA SER A 181 -23.10 -10.55 -3.52
C SER A 181 -23.99 -11.48 -2.68
N GLY A 182 -23.90 -11.37 -1.35
CA GLY A 182 -24.69 -12.20 -0.43
C GLY A 182 -24.17 -13.64 -0.27
N GLU A 183 -25.09 -14.60 -0.18
CA GLU A 183 -24.82 -16.01 0.21
C GLU A 183 -24.15 -16.84 -0.90
N ALA A 184 -24.17 -16.39 -2.16
CA ALA A 184 -23.55 -17.09 -3.29
C ALA A 184 -22.18 -16.50 -3.65
N LYS A 185 -21.22 -16.56 -2.72
CA LYS A 185 -19.83 -16.17 -2.97
C LYS A 185 -19.07 -17.33 -3.63
N GLN A 186 -18.68 -17.16 -4.90
CA GLN A 186 -17.81 -18.12 -5.60
C GLN A 186 -16.36 -17.67 -5.56
N LEU A 187 -15.47 -18.57 -5.14
CA LEU A 187 -14.03 -18.33 -5.11
C LEU A 187 -13.41 -18.72 -6.47
N PHE A 188 -12.73 -17.77 -7.09
CA PHE A 188 -11.98 -17.93 -8.33
C PHE A 188 -10.49 -17.73 -8.10
N LEU A 189 -9.67 -18.49 -8.81
CA LEU A 189 -8.22 -18.28 -8.88
C LEU A 189 -7.90 -17.56 -10.19
N SER A 190 -7.25 -16.41 -10.11
CA SER A 190 -6.94 -15.57 -11.27
C SER A 190 -5.48 -15.16 -11.29
N ARG A 191 -4.78 -15.55 -12.36
CA ARG A 191 -3.42 -15.09 -12.66
C ARG A 191 -3.40 -13.63 -13.11
N ALA A 192 -4.36 -13.24 -13.94
CA ALA A 192 -4.47 -11.87 -14.41
C ALA A 192 -4.69 -10.88 -13.25
N LEU A 193 -5.46 -11.27 -12.23
CA LEU A 193 -5.62 -10.44 -11.03
C LEU A 193 -4.30 -10.34 -10.24
N LEU A 194 -3.57 -11.46 -10.11
CA LEU A 194 -2.26 -11.44 -9.47
C LEU A 194 -1.28 -10.52 -10.20
N ASP A 195 -1.28 -10.54 -11.54
CA ASP A 195 -0.43 -9.67 -12.37
C ASP A 195 -0.77 -8.19 -12.16
N VAL A 196 -2.06 -7.85 -12.01
CA VAL A 196 -2.50 -6.48 -11.68
C VAL A 196 -2.01 -6.08 -10.28
N ILE A 197 -2.25 -6.90 -9.26
CA ILE A 197 -1.79 -6.61 -7.88
C ILE A 197 -0.27 -6.47 -7.84
N ALA A 198 0.46 -7.32 -8.57
CA ALA A 198 1.91 -7.23 -8.68
C ALA A 198 2.36 -5.92 -9.35
N ASP A 199 1.70 -5.50 -10.43
CA ASP A 199 2.01 -4.25 -11.12
C ASP A 199 1.75 -3.02 -10.23
N GLU A 200 0.65 -3.02 -9.48
CA GLU A 200 0.34 -1.96 -8.52
C GLU A 200 1.32 -1.95 -7.33
N ALA A 201 1.77 -3.11 -6.86
CA ALA A 201 2.82 -3.20 -5.84
C ALA A 201 4.17 -2.66 -6.34
N TYR A 202 4.55 -2.92 -7.60
CA TYR A 202 5.73 -2.32 -8.22
C TYR A 202 5.59 -0.81 -8.38
N GLU A 203 4.41 -0.31 -8.77
CA GLU A 203 4.17 1.13 -8.88
C GLU A 203 4.24 1.81 -7.50
N ALA A 204 3.68 1.19 -6.45
CA ALA A 204 3.80 1.69 -5.08
C ALA A 204 5.27 1.72 -4.63
N ALA A 205 6.01 0.63 -4.84
CA ALA A 205 7.44 0.53 -4.53
C ALA A 205 8.26 1.62 -5.24
N ALA A 206 8.02 1.80 -6.55
CA ALA A 206 8.71 2.80 -7.35
C ALA A 206 8.41 4.24 -6.85
N ASN A 207 7.18 4.51 -6.42
CA ASN A 207 6.83 5.81 -5.82
C ASN A 207 7.59 6.04 -4.49
N SER A 208 7.67 5.04 -3.62
CA SER A 208 8.46 5.13 -2.38
C SER A 208 9.94 5.39 -2.67
N MET A 209 10.51 4.72 -3.68
CA MET A 209 11.90 4.95 -4.10
C MET A 209 12.11 6.36 -4.66
N VAL A 210 11.25 6.84 -5.56
CA VAL A 210 11.36 8.22 -6.09
C VAL A 210 11.20 9.27 -4.98
N SER A 211 10.43 8.97 -3.93
CA SER A 211 10.28 9.86 -2.79
C SER A 211 11.59 10.03 -2.01
N CYS A 212 12.52 9.07 -2.11
CA CYS A 212 13.86 9.15 -1.52
C CYS A 212 14.80 10.14 -2.23
N LEU A 213 14.42 10.68 -3.40
CA LEU A 213 15.15 11.79 -4.04
C LEU A 213 14.89 13.13 -3.35
N ARG A 214 13.86 13.20 -2.50
CA ARG A 214 13.50 14.40 -1.72
C ARG A 214 13.57 14.12 -0.23
N GLY A 215 14.55 13.32 0.18
CA GLY A 215 14.72 12.94 1.58
C GLY A 215 14.88 14.15 2.51
N PRO A 216 14.64 13.95 3.81
CA PRO A 216 14.77 15.01 4.80
C PRO A 216 16.18 15.60 4.76
N GLY A 217 16.29 16.93 4.66
CA GLY A 217 17.57 17.63 4.55
C GLY A 217 18.16 17.71 3.14
N GLY A 218 17.49 17.17 2.13
CA GLY A 218 17.99 17.15 0.74
C GLY A 218 18.89 15.96 0.43
N ASP A 219 18.92 14.95 1.30
CA ASP A 219 19.69 13.72 1.07
C ASP A 219 19.01 12.88 -0.04
N HIS A 220 19.75 12.61 -1.12
CA HIS A 220 19.31 11.75 -2.21
C HIS A 220 19.72 10.31 -1.93
N ARG A 221 18.77 9.47 -1.51
CA ARG A 221 19.05 8.08 -1.09
C ARG A 221 18.75 7.02 -2.15
N LEU A 222 18.41 7.44 -3.38
CA LEU A 222 18.06 6.50 -4.45
C LEU A 222 19.23 5.58 -4.81
N GLU A 223 20.46 6.09 -4.75
CA GLU A 223 21.69 5.32 -5.03
C GLU A 223 21.88 4.15 -4.07
N GLU A 224 21.45 4.27 -2.82
CA GLU A 224 21.54 3.19 -1.82
C GLU A 224 20.68 1.96 -2.18
N MET A 225 19.82 2.09 -3.18
CA MET A 225 18.87 1.07 -3.63
C MET A 225 19.12 0.66 -5.08
N GLU A 226 20.28 0.98 -5.65
CA GLU A 226 20.64 0.67 -7.04
C GLU A 226 20.48 -0.82 -7.37
N GLU A 227 20.76 -1.71 -6.41
CA GLU A 227 20.63 -3.16 -6.60
C GLU A 227 19.20 -3.60 -6.97
N TYR A 228 18.18 -2.90 -6.47
CA TYR A 228 16.77 -3.22 -6.77
C TYR A 228 16.35 -2.71 -8.14
N LEU A 229 17.02 -1.68 -8.65
CA LEU A 229 16.75 -1.08 -9.97
C LEU A 229 17.28 -1.94 -11.13
N SER A 230 18.03 -2.99 -10.81
CA SER A 230 18.36 -4.06 -11.76
C SER A 230 17.13 -4.93 -12.14
N ASP A 231 16.07 -4.92 -11.33
CA ASP A 231 14.77 -5.48 -11.72
C ASP A 231 14.15 -4.58 -12.79
N HIS A 232 14.02 -5.13 -14.00
CA HIS A 232 13.50 -4.41 -15.15
C HIS A 232 12.10 -3.80 -14.92
N ARG A 233 11.20 -4.50 -14.22
CA ARG A 233 9.84 -4.01 -13.97
C ARG A 233 9.87 -2.82 -13.02
N LEU A 234 10.63 -2.92 -11.94
CA LEU A 234 10.78 -1.84 -10.98
C LEU A 234 11.48 -0.62 -11.58
N GLY A 235 12.61 -0.84 -12.28
CA GLY A 235 13.36 0.22 -12.95
C GLY A 235 12.50 0.98 -13.97
N SER A 236 11.71 0.26 -14.78
CA SER A 236 10.76 0.89 -15.72
C SER A 236 9.73 1.75 -14.99
N LYS A 237 9.10 1.28 -13.90
CA LYS A 237 8.12 2.05 -13.13
C LYS A 237 8.74 3.30 -12.50
N VAL A 238 9.97 3.21 -12.00
CA VAL A 238 10.71 4.38 -11.49
C VAL A 238 10.90 5.42 -12.59
N LEU A 239 11.34 5.01 -13.78
CA LEU A 239 11.48 5.94 -14.92
C LEU A 239 10.15 6.59 -15.31
N GLU A 240 9.05 5.83 -15.32
CA GLU A 240 7.72 6.37 -15.59
C GLU A 240 7.27 7.43 -14.58
N ILE A 241 7.57 7.22 -13.30
CA ILE A 241 7.24 8.18 -12.23
C ILE A 241 8.14 9.42 -12.33
N LEU A 242 9.44 9.24 -12.56
CA LEU A 242 10.38 10.35 -12.80
C LEU A 242 9.97 11.19 -14.01
N ALA A 243 9.52 10.55 -15.10
CA ALA A 243 9.01 11.22 -16.28
C ALA A 243 7.81 12.14 -16.00
N ARG A 244 6.99 11.79 -15.00
CA ARG A 244 5.84 12.58 -14.53
C ARG A 244 6.25 13.66 -13.51
N SER A 245 7.48 13.61 -12.99
CA SER A 245 7.98 14.50 -11.94
C SER A 245 9.30 15.15 -12.37
N PRO A 246 9.25 16.21 -13.21
CA PRO A 246 10.44 16.84 -13.81
C PRO A 246 11.50 17.28 -12.79
N GLY A 247 11.07 17.74 -11.60
CA GLY A 247 12.01 18.10 -10.53
C GLY A 247 12.76 16.89 -9.97
N SER A 248 12.11 15.74 -9.81
CA SER A 248 12.77 14.53 -9.30
C SER A 248 13.71 13.95 -10.36
N LEU A 249 13.30 13.99 -11.63
CA LEU A 249 14.16 13.64 -12.76
C LEU A 249 15.41 14.51 -12.83
N ALA A 250 15.28 15.82 -12.60
CA ALA A 250 16.42 16.74 -12.58
C ALA A 250 17.41 16.37 -11.48
N LEU A 251 16.94 16.08 -10.26
CA LEU A 251 17.79 15.63 -9.15
C LEU A 251 18.53 14.33 -9.50
N THR A 252 17.84 13.37 -10.12
CA THR A 252 18.49 12.12 -10.60
C THR A 252 19.57 12.36 -11.65
N VAL A 253 19.43 13.40 -12.48
CA VAL A 253 20.43 13.76 -13.49
C VAL A 253 21.59 14.54 -12.87
N GLU A 254 21.32 15.38 -11.87
CA GLU A 254 22.34 16.13 -11.11
C GLU A 254 23.29 15.20 -10.35
N ASP A 255 22.78 14.12 -9.79
CA ASP A 255 23.59 13.06 -9.16
C ASP A 255 24.41 12.26 -10.19
N GLY A 256 24.15 12.47 -11.48
CA GLY A 256 24.72 11.74 -12.60
C GLY A 256 23.80 10.60 -13.04
N ILE A 257 23.71 10.36 -14.36
CA ILE A 257 22.84 9.31 -14.92
C ILE A 257 23.23 7.96 -14.30
N PRO A 258 22.37 7.37 -13.45
CA PRO A 258 22.73 6.14 -12.76
C PRO A 258 22.96 4.98 -13.73
N GLY A 259 23.79 4.01 -13.34
CA GLY A 259 24.13 2.84 -14.16
C GLY A 259 22.89 2.03 -14.56
N TRP A 260 21.92 1.92 -13.66
CA TRP A 260 20.65 1.21 -13.88
C TRP A 260 19.76 1.88 -14.94
N CYS A 261 19.85 3.20 -15.16
CA CYS A 261 19.11 3.87 -16.26
C CYS A 261 19.55 3.36 -17.65
N ARG A 262 20.77 2.81 -17.76
CA ARG A 262 21.24 2.17 -19.00
C ARG A 262 20.74 0.73 -19.16
N GLN A 263 20.34 0.10 -18.05
CA GLN A 263 19.90 -1.29 -18.00
C GLN A 263 18.38 -1.43 -18.06
N ALA A 264 17.63 -0.46 -17.51
CA ALA A 264 16.19 -0.35 -17.69
C ALA A 264 15.88 -0.10 -19.17
N GLU A 265 14.92 -0.82 -19.77
CA GLU A 265 14.50 -0.51 -21.15
C GLU A 265 13.89 0.87 -21.16
N CYS A 266 14.65 1.83 -21.67
CA CYS A 266 14.15 3.16 -21.96
C CYS A 266 13.27 3.07 -23.22
N THR A 267 12.06 2.55 -23.05
CA THR A 267 11.13 2.37 -24.16
C THR A 267 10.80 3.72 -24.82
N PRO A 268 10.41 3.73 -26.11
CA PRO A 268 9.97 4.96 -26.76
C PRO A 268 8.85 5.68 -26.00
N GLU A 269 8.02 4.93 -25.28
CA GLU A 269 6.95 5.48 -24.45
C GLU A 269 7.49 6.21 -23.21
N VAL A 270 8.46 5.62 -22.50
CA VAL A 270 9.13 6.26 -21.35
C VAL A 270 9.83 7.53 -21.81
N MET A 271 10.59 7.49 -22.90
CA MET A 271 11.24 8.67 -23.48
C MET A 271 10.22 9.75 -23.88
N ARG A 272 9.10 9.35 -24.47
CA ARG A 272 8.01 10.29 -24.79
C ARG A 272 7.43 10.92 -23.52
N LYS A 273 7.20 10.15 -22.46
CA LYS A 273 6.73 10.66 -21.16
C LYS A 273 7.74 11.66 -20.58
N ILE A 274 9.04 11.36 -20.63
CA ILE A 274 10.11 12.27 -20.16
C ILE A 274 10.08 13.58 -20.95
N CYS A 275 10.06 13.51 -22.28
CA CYS A 275 9.99 14.71 -23.13
C CYS A 275 8.73 15.54 -22.87
N LEU A 276 7.58 14.89 -22.64
CA LEU A 276 6.33 15.59 -22.28
C LEU A 276 6.44 16.26 -20.91
N GLY A 277 7.04 15.60 -19.91
CA GLY A 277 7.30 16.18 -18.60
C GLY A 277 8.21 17.40 -18.65
N ILE A 278 9.32 17.32 -19.39
CA ILE A 278 10.25 18.44 -19.62
C ILE A 278 9.51 19.62 -20.28
N ARG A 279 8.72 19.37 -21.33
CA ARG A 279 7.93 20.41 -22.00
C ARG A 279 6.87 21.03 -21.09
N ALA A 280 6.23 20.23 -20.24
CA ALA A 280 5.24 20.71 -19.28
C ALA A 280 5.89 21.60 -18.21
N ALA A 281 7.07 21.23 -17.71
CA ALA A 281 7.84 22.05 -16.78
C ALA A 281 8.27 23.39 -17.40
N ASP A 282 8.76 23.36 -18.64
CA ASP A 282 9.11 24.57 -19.40
C ASP A 282 7.90 25.49 -19.59
N GLN A 283 6.75 24.95 -19.98
CA GLN A 283 5.52 25.71 -20.13
C GLN A 283 5.00 26.29 -18.80
N ALA A 284 5.11 25.54 -17.71
CA ALA A 284 4.74 26.00 -16.38
C ALA A 284 5.63 27.18 -15.93
N LEU A 285 6.93 27.08 -16.17
CA LEU A 285 7.91 28.12 -15.87
C LEU A 285 7.68 29.38 -16.71
N ALA A 286 7.44 29.24 -18.02
CA ALA A 286 7.07 30.35 -18.89
C ALA A 286 5.77 31.05 -18.42
N THR A 287 4.78 30.27 -17.98
CA THR A 287 3.51 30.80 -17.45
C THR A 287 3.72 31.55 -16.14
N LEU A 288 4.51 31.00 -15.22
CA LEU A 288 4.87 31.66 -13.95
C LEU A 288 5.62 32.96 -14.23
N VAL A 289 6.66 32.95 -15.05
CA VAL A 289 7.42 34.15 -15.43
C VAL A 289 6.50 35.22 -16.02
N LYS A 290 5.53 34.84 -16.87
CA LYS A 290 4.54 35.78 -17.42
C LYS A 290 3.62 36.36 -16.34
N GLN A 291 3.07 35.52 -15.45
CA GLN A 291 2.21 35.98 -14.35
C GLN A 291 2.98 36.90 -13.40
N TYR A 292 4.23 36.58 -13.08
CA TYR A 292 5.09 37.40 -12.25
C TYR A 292 5.46 38.73 -12.92
N ARG A 293 5.78 38.75 -14.22
CA ARG A 293 5.99 40.01 -14.96
C ARG A 293 4.76 40.91 -14.90
N ASN A 294 3.56 40.34 -15.01
CA ASN A 294 2.31 41.10 -14.89
C ASN A 294 2.07 41.65 -13.47
N LEU A 295 2.50 40.92 -12.43
CA LEU A 295 2.44 41.38 -11.04
C LEU A 295 3.48 42.48 -10.75
N ALA A 296 4.70 42.32 -11.25
CA ALA A 296 5.79 43.29 -11.15
C ALA A 296 5.46 44.62 -11.84
N THR A 297 4.71 44.62 -12.94
CA THR A 297 4.22 45.86 -13.56
C THR A 297 3.24 46.65 -12.68
N ASN A 298 2.69 46.05 -11.63
CA ASN A 298 1.76 46.72 -10.71
C ASN A 298 2.43 47.20 -9.40
N ASP A 299 3.71 46.86 -9.16
CA ASP A 299 4.48 47.25 -7.96
C ASP A 299 5.99 47.34 -8.28
N GLU A 300 6.52 48.57 -8.37
CA GLU A 300 7.90 48.86 -8.80
C GLU A 300 8.97 48.28 -7.86
N VAL A 301 8.67 48.12 -6.57
CA VAL A 301 9.62 47.56 -5.58
C VAL A 301 9.71 46.05 -5.74
N ALA A 302 8.57 45.38 -5.91
CA ALA A 302 8.52 43.94 -6.19
C ALA A 302 9.19 43.58 -7.52
N ALA A 303 9.08 44.47 -8.53
CA ALA A 303 9.72 44.28 -9.84
C ALA A 303 11.24 44.20 -9.79
N GLY A 304 11.88 45.05 -8.99
CA GLY A 304 13.35 45.11 -8.88
C GLY A 304 13.97 43.90 -8.18
N GLU A 305 13.34 43.39 -7.12
CA GLU A 305 13.79 42.17 -6.44
C GLU A 305 13.48 40.91 -7.24
N CYS A 306 12.33 40.86 -7.92
CA CYS A 306 11.95 39.74 -8.78
C CYS A 306 12.88 39.59 -9.99
N HIS A 307 13.29 40.70 -10.61
CA HIS A 307 14.22 40.65 -11.74
C HIS A 307 15.55 40.02 -11.33
N LYS A 308 16.12 40.44 -10.18
CA LYS A 308 17.38 39.90 -9.65
C LYS A 308 17.32 38.41 -9.31
N LEU A 309 16.18 37.90 -8.84
CA LEU A 309 16.00 36.48 -8.49
C LEU A 309 15.74 35.60 -9.72
N LEU A 310 15.05 36.12 -10.74
CA LEU A 310 14.66 35.35 -11.93
C LEU A 310 15.67 35.43 -13.07
N GLU A 311 16.48 36.48 -13.17
CA GLU A 311 17.50 36.66 -14.22
C GLU A 311 18.47 35.47 -14.33
N PRO A 312 19.03 34.91 -13.23
CA PRO A 312 19.89 33.72 -13.31
C PRO A 312 19.16 32.47 -13.81
N VAL A 313 17.85 32.37 -13.51
CA VAL A 313 17.01 31.24 -13.91
C VAL A 313 16.67 31.35 -15.40
N ILE A 314 16.31 32.55 -15.87
CA ILE A 314 16.03 32.86 -17.28
C ILE A 314 17.28 32.63 -18.13
N ASP A 315 18.45 33.11 -17.69
CA ASP A 315 19.70 32.94 -18.43
C ASP A 315 20.12 31.47 -18.54
N ARG A 316 19.94 30.68 -17.47
CA ARG A 316 20.19 29.24 -17.50
C ARG A 316 19.25 28.51 -18.45
N LEU A 317 17.95 28.82 -18.44
CA LEU A 317 16.98 28.18 -19.35
C LEU A 317 17.28 28.50 -20.81
N THR A 318 17.64 29.75 -21.10
CA THR A 318 17.98 30.19 -22.46
C THR A 318 19.24 29.47 -22.98
N PHE A 319 20.16 29.09 -22.10
CA PHE A 319 21.36 28.32 -22.43
C PHE A 319 21.08 26.83 -22.73
N TYR A 320 20.10 26.21 -22.06
CA TYR A 320 19.75 24.79 -22.25
C TYR A 320 18.72 24.53 -23.36
N LEU A 321 18.09 25.57 -23.92
CA LEU A 321 17.06 25.50 -24.95
C LEU A 321 17.50 25.76 -26.42
N PRO A 322 18.71 25.42 -26.91
CA PRO A 322 18.91 25.34 -28.35
C PRO A 322 18.47 23.96 -28.85
N LEU A 323 17.18 23.64 -28.67
CA LEU A 323 16.54 22.55 -29.41
C LEU A 323 15.47 23.17 -30.30
N LYS A 324 15.92 23.55 -31.50
CA LYS A 324 15.07 23.80 -32.66
C LYS A 324 14.31 22.53 -33.04
#